data_AF-A0A6B0BY32-F1
#
_entry.id   AF-A0A6B0BY32-F1
#
_cell.length_a   1.000
_cell.length_b   1.000
_cell.length_c   1.000
_cell.angle_alpha   90.00
_cell.angle_beta   90.00
_cell.angle_gamma   90.00
#
_symmetry.space_group_name_H-M   'P 1'
#
loop_
_entity.id
_entity.type
_entity.pdbx_description
1 polymer ?
#
loop_
_entity_poly.entity_id
_entity_poly.type
_entity_poly.pdbx_seq_one_letter_code
_entity_poly.pdbx_strand_id
1 'polypeptide(L)' 'MNKQIQTEADELGFFGEYGGQYVPETLMPAIIELKKAYKEEKADPEFQRELEYYLSEYVGRATPLT' A
#
# COMPACT_ATOMS: atom_id res chain seq x y z
N MET A 1 10.85 24.03 16.74
CA MET A 1 9.85 22.95 16.85
C MET A 1 10.30 21.84 15.91
N ASN A 2 10.77 20.71 16.43
CA ASN A 2 11.07 19.54 15.62
C ASN A 2 9.73 18.83 15.34
N LYS A 3 9.13 19.04 14.17
CA LYS A 3 8.03 18.18 13.71
C LYS A 3 8.63 16.84 13.30
N GLN A 4 8.31 15.80 14.05
CA GLN A 4 8.62 14.43 13.66
C GLN A 4 7.77 14.10 12.42
N ILE A 5 8.42 13.79 11.30
CA ILE A 5 7.73 13.49 10.04
C ILE A 5 7.14 12.09 10.13
N GLN A 6 5.83 11.99 9.94
CA GLN A 6 5.14 10.70 9.83
C GLN A 6 5.26 10.20 8.39
N THR A 7 5.99 9.10 8.19
CA THR A 7 6.23 8.49 6.87
C THR A 7 5.29 7.33 6.54
N GLU A 8 4.52 6.88 7.53
CA GLU A 8 3.53 5.81 7.39
C GLU A 8 2.17 6.27 7.91
N ALA A 9 1.09 5.77 7.32
CA ALA A 9 -0.24 6.02 7.82
C ALA A 9 -0.42 5.35 9.19
N ASP A 10 -1.22 5.96 10.07
CA ASP A 10 -1.66 5.29 11.29
C ASP A 10 -2.68 4.18 10.99
N GLU A 11 -3.17 3.51 12.04
CA GLU A 11 -4.12 2.40 11.88
C GLU A 11 -5.45 2.80 11.21
N LEU A 12 -5.84 4.07 11.33
CA LEU A 12 -7.03 4.64 10.73
C LEU A 12 -6.77 5.15 9.30
N GLY A 13 -5.51 5.15 8.86
CA GLY A 13 -5.11 5.58 7.52
C GLY A 13 -4.72 7.05 7.44
N PHE A 14 -4.40 7.72 8.54
CA PHE A 14 -3.98 9.13 8.54
C PHE A 14 -2.46 9.30 8.52
N PHE A 15 -2.01 10.25 7.71
CA PHE A 15 -0.69 10.89 7.76
C PHE A 15 -0.85 12.28 8.39
N GLY A 16 -0.60 12.39 9.69
CA GLY A 16 -0.91 13.57 10.48
C GLY A 16 -2.41 13.82 10.50
N GLU A 17 -2.82 14.98 9.98
CA GLU A 17 -4.23 15.38 9.92
C GLU A 17 -4.95 14.97 8.62
N TYR A 18 -4.24 14.33 7.67
CA TYR A 18 -4.76 14.03 6.33
C TYR A 18 -4.87 12.51 6.09
N GLY A 19 -5.88 12.06 5.35
CA GLY A 19 -6.10 10.65 5.03
C GLY A 19 -7.41 10.13 5.63
N GLY A 20 -7.38 8.93 6.20
CA GLY A 20 -8.56 8.29 6.80
C GLY A 20 -9.43 7.53 5.79
N GLN A 21 -10.61 7.10 6.24
CA GLN A 21 -11.56 6.29 5.48
C GLN A 21 -12.95 6.92 5.50
N TYR A 22 -13.16 7.95 4.68
CA TYR A 22 -14.44 8.68 4.58
C TYR A 22 -15.32 8.07 3.48
N VAL A 23 -15.84 6.87 3.75
CA VAL A 23 -16.69 6.11 2.81
C VAL A 23 -18.02 5.71 3.47
N PRO A 24 -19.05 5.32 2.70
CA PRO A 24 -20.25 4.70 3.25
C PRO A 24 -19.94 3.44 4.07
N GLU A 25 -20.68 3.24 5.17
CA GLU A 25 -20.57 2.06 6.05
C GLU A 25 -20.64 0.73 5.27
N THR A 26 -21.46 0.69 4.21
CA THR A 26 -21.62 -0.49 3.35
C THR A 26 -20.33 -0.92 2.65
N LEU A 27 -19.33 -0.04 2.54
CA LEU A 27 -18.02 -0.36 1.95
C LEU A 27 -16.98 -0.79 2.99
N MET A 28 -17.23 -0.57 4.28
CA MET A 28 -16.26 -0.91 5.34
C MET A 28 -15.84 -2.39 5.33
N PRO A 29 -16.73 -3.37 5.11
CA PRO A 29 -16.32 -4.77 5.03
C PRO A 29 -15.28 -5.04 3.94
N ALA A 30 -15.47 -4.48 2.74
CA ALA A 30 -14.54 -4.65 1.62
C ALA A 30 -13.19 -3.97 1.88
N ILE A 31 -13.19 -2.82 2.55
CA ILE A 31 -11.95 -2.12 2.93
C ILE A 31 -11.15 -2.93 3.95
N ILE A 32 -11.81 -3.51 4.94
CA ILE A 32 -11.16 -4.34 5.96
C ILE A 32 -10.55 -5.59 5.32
N GLU A 33 -11.29 -6.25 4.43
CA GLU A 33 -10.81 -7.41 3.66
C GLU A 33 -9.58 -7.05 2.83
N LEU A 34 -9.64 -5.94 2.08
CA LEU A 34 -8.52 -5.47 1.27
C LEU A 34 -7.29 -5.12 2.12
N LYS A 35 -7.45 -4.42 3.25
CA LYS A 35 -6.34 -4.09 4.17
C LYS A 35 -5.66 -5.35 4.68
N LYS A 36 -6.45 -6.38 5.01
CA LYS A 36 -5.92 -7.69 5.46
C LYS A 36 -5.14 -8.38 4.33
N ALA A 37 -5.76 -8.58 3.16
CA ALA A 37 -5.13 -9.25 2.03
C ALA A 37 -3.84 -8.54 1.61
N TYR A 38 -3.86 -7.21 1.50
CA TYR A 38 -2.66 -6.44 1.17
C TYR A 38 -1.53 -6.65 2.18
N LYS A 39 -1.83 -6.70 3.49
CA LYS A 39 -0.81 -6.92 4.52
C LYS A 39 -0.19 -8.31 4.42
N GLU A 40 -1.00 -9.31 4.12
CA GLU A 40 -0.58 -10.71 3.95
C GLU A 40 0.28 -10.86 2.68
N GLU A 41 -0.24 -10.45 1.52
CA GLU A 41 0.43 -10.58 0.21
C GLU A 41 1.67 -9.69 0.07
N LYS A 42 1.69 -8.51 0.69
CA LYS A 42 2.89 -7.66 0.72
C LYS A 42 4.08 -8.37 1.39
N ALA A 43 3.80 -9.24 2.36
CA ALA A 43 4.83 -10.00 3.07
C ALA A 43 5.13 -11.37 2.43
N ASP A 44 4.33 -11.81 1.45
CA ASP A 44 4.49 -13.10 0.79
C ASP A 44 5.61 -13.06 -0.28
N PRO A 45 6.69 -13.82 -0.11
CA PRO A 45 7.75 -13.92 -1.11
C PRO A 45 7.29 -14.46 -2.48
N GLU A 46 6.23 -15.28 -2.54
CA GLU A 46 5.68 -15.78 -3.81
C GLU A 46 5.04 -14.65 -4.60
N PHE A 47 4.19 -13.86 -3.96
CA PHE A 47 3.57 -12.68 -4.54
C PHE A 47 4.62 -11.65 -5.01
N GLN A 48 5.63 -11.36 -4.18
CA GLN A 48 6.68 -10.41 -4.56
C GLN A 48 7.45 -10.87 -5.81
N ARG A 49 7.76 -12.17 -5.91
CA ARG A 49 8.46 -12.73 -7.07
C ARG A 49 7.64 -12.61 -8.36
N GLU A 50 6.34 -12.89 -8.28
CA GLU A 50 5.45 -12.75 -9.44
C GLU A 50 5.32 -11.28 -9.87
N LEU A 51 5.16 -10.36 -8.90
CA LEU A 51 5.14 -8.94 -9.17
C LEU A 51 6.44 -8.47 -9.84
N GLU A 52 7.60 -8.88 -9.32
CA GLU A 52 8.91 -8.55 -9.89
C GLU A 52 9.05 -9.08 -11.32
N TYR A 53 8.61 -10.31 -11.58
CA TYR A 53 8.60 -10.90 -12.92
C TYR A 53 7.80 -10.04 -13.91
N TYR A 54 6.57 -9.63 -13.56
CA TYR A 54 5.78 -8.80 -14.46
C TYR A 54 6.35 -7.38 -14.58
N LEU A 55 6.95 -6.84 -13.53
CA LEU A 55 7.63 -5.55 -13.62
C LEU A 55 8.80 -5.61 -14.61
N SER A 56 9.61 -6.67 -14.61
CA SER A 56 10.75 -6.80 -15.53
C SER A 56 10.31 -7.21 -16.94
N GLU A 57 9.57 -8.30 -17.07
CA GLU A 57 9.34 -8.96 -18.36
C GLU A 57 8.16 -8.37 -19.13
N TYR A 58 7.20 -7.76 -18.46
CA TYR A 58 6.01 -7.19 -19.09
C TYR A 58 6.02 -5.66 -19.11
N VAL A 59 6.26 -5.02 -17.96
CA VAL A 59 6.27 -3.55 -17.84
C VAL A 59 7.58 -2.93 -18.34
N GLY A 60 8.69 -3.68 -18.30
CA GLY A 60 10.00 -3.21 -18.78
C GLY A 60 10.80 -2.40 -17.75
N ARG A 61 10.61 -2.68 -16.46
CA ARG A 61 11.45 -2.15 -15.38
C ARG A 61 12.85 -2.80 -15.40
N ALA A 62 13.90 -2.15 -14.92
CA ALA A 62 13.92 -0.78 -14.39
C ALA A 62 14.00 0.27 -15.51
N THR A 63 13.33 1.40 -15.29
CA THR A 63 13.42 2.57 -16.17
C THR A 63 14.83 3.16 -16.08
N PRO A 64 15.54 3.36 -17.20
CA PRO A 64 16.84 4.01 -17.21
C PRO A 64 16.76 5.43 -16.64
N LEU A 65 17.81 5.85 -15.94
CA LEU A 65 17.99 7.25 -15.55
C LEU A 65 18.91 7.90 -16.58
N THR A 66 18.36 8.77 -17.43
CA THR A 66 19.07 9.45 -18.54
C THR A 66 19.09 10.95 -18.35
#